data_AF-A0A5Q0GIF1-F1
#
_entry.id   AF-A0A5Q0GIF1-F1
#
_cell.length_a   1.000
_cell.length_b   1.000
_cell.length_c   1.000
_cell.angle_alpha   90.00
_cell.angle_beta   90.00
_cell.angle_gamma   90.00
#
_symmetry.space_group_name_H-M   'P 1'
#
loop_
_entity.id
_entity.type
_entity.pdbx_description
1 polymer ?
#
loop_
_entity_poly.entity_id
_entity_poly.type
_entity_poly.pdbx_seq_one_letter_code
_entity_poly.pdbx_strand_id
1 'polypeptide(L)'
;MSAIQLSSILNNNVYTENFNTLRTSGNATWVNDSTINGWYTARTGTGTQISTTNGSTSTGNLYSFGTVGSTDRALGSIGSSGSSAGSFFWGVRLVNNTNITLDFLKISYVGEQWRNSGAGAQTVDFQYQVGATSITGGTWIDANNLDFTSPVTGGTATALDGNAAANRTSISGKISGLNLAPGQEIWLRWRDIDHTGSDHGLAIDDFSLSFGTFGTNGNDTLQGDDSEDYIDGLAGNDIITGLKGDDILIGGGGNDQFILNAGDGTDTITDFGGAGTRFNPSSSIRAEMDLLKFQGAGMTAQNMLLTQNGANLEITFEGVANTKVILQNFQMQNLNNFREPLLSQPKIGNILFEGDGNTIQDVYDVYTATQTDRTNFKNNAVTFLNDLDNYYVGLNGSNDVINGQGGNDTIDGLSGNDILRGGDGNDILIGGLGNDILVGGSGNDLFVLQAKGGTDIIKDFVDGQDLIGLAGGLTFGQLTITQGTGVDINNTLIRITSTNELIGILNGVVSSNITVSDFTAFT
;
A
#
# COMPACT_ATOMS: atom_id res chain seq x y z
N MET A 1 -27.99 19.74 16.87
CA MET A 1 -26.64 20.29 17.15
C MET A 1 -25.73 19.95 15.97
N SER A 2 -24.61 20.66 15.79
CA SER A 2 -23.73 20.47 14.63
C SER A 2 -22.96 19.16 14.72
N ALA A 3 -22.78 18.49 13.58
CA ALA A 3 -21.83 17.37 13.43
C ALA A 3 -20.39 17.90 13.50
N ILE A 4 -19.47 17.06 13.96
CA ILE A 4 -18.04 17.32 13.87
C ILE A 4 -17.64 17.25 12.39
N GLN A 5 -16.94 18.29 11.93
CA GLN A 5 -16.53 18.44 10.53
C GLN A 5 -15.17 17.77 10.34
N LEU A 6 -15.07 16.71 9.54
CA LEU A 6 -13.82 15.99 9.34
C LEU A 6 -12.73 16.86 8.66
N SER A 7 -13.11 17.93 7.96
CA SER A 7 -12.14 18.89 7.42
C SER A 7 -11.28 19.58 8.48
N SER A 8 -11.66 19.56 9.76
CA SER A 8 -10.81 20.10 10.82
C SER A 8 -9.54 19.26 11.04
N ILE A 9 -9.56 17.99 10.63
CA ILE A 9 -8.44 17.06 10.75
C ILE A 9 -7.39 17.36 9.69
N LEU A 10 -7.77 17.80 8.48
CA LEU A 10 -6.82 18.16 7.42
C LEU A 10 -5.75 19.16 7.87
N ASN A 11 -6.09 20.07 8.80
CA ASN A 11 -5.15 21.08 9.30
C ASN A 11 -4.42 20.67 10.60
N ASN A 12 -4.94 19.68 11.34
CA ASN A 12 -4.44 19.34 12.67
C ASN A 12 -3.96 17.90 12.77
N ASN A 13 -4.06 17.12 11.69
CA ASN A 13 -3.85 15.67 11.58
C ASN A 13 -4.75 14.80 12.46
N VAL A 14 -5.34 15.37 13.51
CA VAL A 14 -6.16 14.65 14.48
C VAL A 14 -7.24 15.56 15.03
N TYR A 15 -8.41 14.98 15.28
CA TYR A 15 -9.43 15.55 16.16
C TYR A 15 -9.30 14.90 17.53
N THR A 16 -9.37 15.70 18.61
CA THR A 16 -9.33 15.19 19.99
C THR A 16 -10.47 15.71 20.84
N GLU A 17 -10.95 14.88 21.75
CA GLU A 17 -11.89 15.23 22.82
C GLU A 17 -11.46 14.51 24.10
N ASN A 18 -11.06 15.28 25.12
CA ASN A 18 -10.61 14.76 26.41
C ASN A 18 -11.68 14.85 27.50
N PHE A 19 -12.90 15.27 27.14
CA PHE A 19 -14.09 15.38 28.01
C PHE A 19 -13.91 16.18 29.31
N ASN A 20 -12.76 16.81 29.56
CA ASN A 20 -12.41 17.52 30.78
C ASN A 20 -13.24 18.79 31.00
N THR A 21 -13.93 19.24 29.95
CA THR A 21 -14.88 20.35 29.98
C THR A 21 -16.27 19.95 30.47
N LEU A 22 -16.53 18.66 30.68
CA LEU A 22 -17.80 18.17 31.26
C LEU A 22 -18.02 18.74 32.67
N ARG A 23 -19.28 19.09 32.96
CA ARG A 23 -19.66 19.77 34.22
C ARG A 23 -19.33 18.91 35.44
N THR A 24 -18.86 19.56 36.50
CA THR A 24 -18.35 18.90 37.72
C THR A 24 -19.43 18.49 38.74
N SER A 25 -20.63 19.06 38.68
CA SER A 25 -21.78 18.69 39.55
C SER A 25 -23.08 19.40 39.14
N GLY A 26 -24.19 18.99 39.76
CA GLY A 26 -25.52 19.61 39.65
C GLY A 26 -26.41 18.84 38.69
N ASN A 27 -27.70 18.69 39.04
CA ASN A 27 -28.77 17.96 38.34
C ASN A 27 -28.97 18.37 36.86
N ALA A 28 -27.94 18.27 36.03
CA ALA A 28 -28.05 18.41 34.60
C ALA A 28 -28.77 17.17 34.10
N THR A 29 -30.05 17.34 33.83
CA THR A 29 -30.86 16.36 33.12
C THR A 29 -30.61 16.57 31.64
N TRP A 30 -29.77 15.73 31.05
CA TRP A 30 -29.62 15.67 29.60
C TRP A 30 -30.85 15.00 29.01
N VAL A 31 -31.31 15.52 27.88
CA VAL A 31 -32.34 14.90 27.05
C VAL A 31 -31.60 14.12 25.96
N ASN A 32 -32.19 13.00 25.52
CA ASN A 32 -31.71 12.24 24.37
C ASN A 32 -31.28 13.17 23.23
N ASP A 33 -30.20 12.77 22.55
CA ASP A 33 -29.59 13.44 21.40
C ASP A 33 -28.88 14.76 21.73
N SER A 34 -28.49 15.00 23.00
CA SER A 34 -27.61 16.12 23.34
C SER A 34 -26.73 15.92 24.60
N THR A 35 -25.40 16.00 24.43
CA THR A 35 -24.43 16.19 25.53
C THR A 35 -23.65 17.50 25.34
N ILE A 36 -22.44 17.43 24.79
CA ILE A 36 -21.64 18.56 24.32
C ILE A 36 -21.74 18.68 22.79
N ASN A 37 -21.20 19.75 22.21
CA ASN A 37 -21.33 19.97 20.77
C ASN A 37 -20.69 18.80 19.98
N GLY A 38 -21.43 18.19 19.05
CA GLY A 38 -20.95 17.03 18.27
C GLY A 38 -21.12 15.66 18.94
N TRP A 39 -21.47 15.62 20.23
CA TRP A 39 -21.59 14.37 21.01
C TRP A 39 -23.01 14.13 21.50
N TYR A 40 -23.42 12.86 21.49
CA TYR A 40 -24.79 12.42 21.64
C TYR A 40 -24.92 11.33 22.69
N THR A 41 -26.08 11.31 23.32
CA THR A 41 -26.45 10.35 24.36
C THR A 41 -27.89 9.92 24.12
N ALA A 42 -28.20 8.65 24.33
CA ALA A 42 -29.59 8.21 24.33
C ALA A 42 -29.85 7.08 25.32
N ARG A 43 -31.05 7.13 25.90
CA ARG A 43 -31.62 6.06 26.70
C ARG A 43 -32.90 5.54 26.04
N THR A 44 -33.05 4.23 25.95
CA THR A 44 -34.20 3.56 25.30
C THR A 44 -35.28 3.06 26.26
N GLY A 45 -35.02 3.06 27.57
CA GLY A 45 -36.01 2.68 28.59
C GLY A 45 -36.91 3.82 29.07
N THR A 46 -37.52 3.65 30.24
CA THR A 46 -38.45 4.62 30.83
C THR A 46 -37.73 5.83 31.45
N GLY A 47 -38.10 7.04 30.99
CA GLY A 47 -37.51 8.32 31.43
C GLY A 47 -36.37 8.78 30.52
N THR A 48 -36.51 9.97 29.94
CA THR A 48 -35.55 10.56 28.98
C THR A 48 -34.46 11.41 29.62
N GLN A 49 -34.44 11.50 30.96
CA GLN A 49 -33.48 12.30 31.70
C GLN A 49 -32.29 11.44 32.15
N ILE A 50 -31.09 11.92 31.83
CA ILE A 50 -29.82 11.32 32.24
C ILE A 50 -29.14 12.32 33.18
N SER A 51 -28.82 11.91 34.42
CA SER A 51 -28.38 12.78 35.52
C SER A 51 -26.91 12.55 35.86
N THR A 52 -26.10 13.60 36.00
CA THR A 52 -24.68 13.48 36.38
C THR A 52 -24.51 13.19 37.88
N THR A 53 -23.60 12.26 38.22
CA THR A 53 -23.18 11.97 39.61
C THR A 53 -21.67 11.87 39.71
N ASN A 54 -21.12 12.03 40.91
CA ASN A 54 -19.70 11.80 41.12
C ASN A 54 -19.37 10.30 41.12
N GLY A 55 -18.17 9.91 40.68
CA GLY A 55 -17.70 8.51 40.66
C GLY A 55 -17.69 7.83 42.03
N SER A 56 -17.93 8.58 43.12
CA SER A 56 -18.06 8.06 44.48
C SER A 56 -19.48 7.64 44.90
N THR A 57 -20.52 7.84 44.08
CA THR A 57 -21.89 7.41 44.44
C THR A 57 -22.20 5.97 43.99
N SER A 58 -23.01 5.27 44.79
CA SER A 58 -23.60 3.97 44.46
C SER A 58 -24.93 4.08 43.70
N THR A 59 -25.36 5.30 43.35
CA THR A 59 -26.66 5.61 42.75
C THR A 59 -26.53 6.67 41.66
N GLY A 60 -27.23 6.51 40.53
CA GLY A 60 -27.32 7.48 39.43
C GLY A 60 -27.10 6.86 38.04
N ASN A 61 -27.51 7.58 36.98
CA ASN A 61 -27.08 7.29 35.61
C ASN A 61 -25.64 7.83 35.47
N LEU A 62 -24.66 7.05 35.91
CA LEU A 62 -23.28 7.51 36.18
C LEU A 62 -22.64 8.20 34.97
N TYR A 63 -22.04 9.37 35.20
CA TYR A 63 -21.00 9.95 34.36
C TYR A 63 -19.70 9.93 35.16
N SER A 64 -18.56 9.76 34.50
CA SER A 64 -17.26 9.76 35.19
C SER A 64 -16.89 11.19 35.61
N PHE A 65 -16.93 11.40 36.91
CA PHE A 65 -16.24 12.49 37.58
C PHE A 65 -15.30 11.82 38.58
N GLY A 66 -14.01 12.22 38.55
CA GLY A 66 -13.00 11.69 39.46
C GLY A 66 -13.30 11.94 40.94
N THR A 67 -12.37 11.63 41.84
CA THR A 67 -12.55 12.01 43.26
C THR A 67 -12.80 13.51 43.42
N VAL A 68 -13.44 13.94 44.52
CA VAL A 68 -13.66 15.37 44.81
C VAL A 68 -12.35 16.16 44.64
N GLY A 69 -12.28 16.99 43.58
CA GLY A 69 -11.10 17.79 43.21
C GLY A 69 -10.36 17.37 41.94
N SER A 70 -10.67 16.21 41.33
CA SER A 70 -10.13 15.81 40.03
C SER A 70 -10.64 16.72 38.91
N THR A 71 -9.82 16.98 37.89
CA THR A 71 -10.23 17.67 36.64
C THR A 71 -10.46 16.72 35.47
N ASP A 72 -10.01 15.46 35.57
CA ASP A 72 -10.16 14.44 34.51
C ASP A 72 -11.57 13.87 34.48
N ARG A 73 -12.16 13.70 33.30
CA ARG A 73 -13.56 13.29 33.12
C ARG A 73 -13.68 12.32 31.96
N ALA A 74 -14.51 11.30 32.11
CA ALA A 74 -14.80 10.37 31.02
C ALA A 74 -16.31 10.30 30.68
N LEU A 75 -16.63 9.89 29.46
CA LEU A 75 -17.98 9.74 28.95
C LEU A 75 -18.41 8.27 28.95
N GLY A 76 -19.40 7.92 29.76
CA GLY A 76 -19.82 6.53 29.95
C GLY A 76 -21.05 6.38 30.82
N SER A 77 -21.34 5.13 31.19
CA SER A 77 -22.48 4.76 32.03
C SER A 77 -22.18 3.53 32.88
N ILE A 78 -22.97 3.34 33.94
CA ILE A 78 -23.16 2.01 34.51
C ILE A 78 -24.27 1.34 33.70
N GLY A 79 -24.03 0.11 33.23
CA GLY A 79 -25.03 -0.78 32.66
C GLY A 79 -26.33 -0.83 33.48
N SER A 80 -27.43 -1.04 32.78
CA SER A 80 -28.74 -0.63 33.25
C SER A 80 -29.19 -1.42 34.48
N SER A 81 -29.67 -0.73 35.51
CA SER A 81 -30.32 -1.38 36.66
C SER A 81 -31.73 -1.87 36.27
N GLY A 82 -31.78 -2.96 35.48
CA GLY A 82 -32.98 -3.70 35.11
C GLY A 82 -33.73 -3.20 33.86
N SER A 83 -34.60 -4.07 33.34
CA SER A 83 -35.32 -3.92 32.06
C SER A 83 -36.15 -2.64 31.88
N SER A 84 -36.42 -1.89 32.95
CA SER A 84 -37.12 -0.60 32.90
C SER A 84 -36.22 0.56 32.48
N ALA A 85 -34.89 0.43 32.63
CA ALA A 85 -33.92 1.47 32.30
C ALA A 85 -33.47 1.47 30.84
N GLY A 86 -33.54 0.32 30.16
CA GLY A 86 -33.15 0.16 28.75
C GLY A 86 -31.66 0.40 28.50
N SER A 87 -31.26 0.38 27.23
CA SER A 87 -29.87 0.58 26.83
C SER A 87 -29.48 2.05 26.81
N PHE A 88 -28.24 2.32 27.22
CA PHE A 88 -27.57 3.61 27.13
C PHE A 88 -26.60 3.59 25.96
N PHE A 89 -26.63 4.65 25.16
CA PHE A 89 -25.73 4.85 24.03
C PHE A 89 -25.06 6.20 24.15
N TRP A 90 -23.79 6.22 23.78
CA TRP A 90 -22.94 7.39 23.71
C TRP A 90 -22.29 7.43 22.36
N GLY A 91 -22.06 8.60 21.78
CA GLY A 91 -21.57 8.63 20.42
C GLY A 91 -21.25 10.01 19.90
N VAL A 92 -20.64 10.02 18.72
CA VAL A 92 -20.26 11.21 17.98
C VAL A 92 -20.82 11.13 16.58
N ARG A 93 -21.29 12.29 16.08
CA ARG A 93 -21.76 12.44 14.71
C ARG A 93 -20.70 13.20 13.91
N LEU A 94 -20.20 12.58 12.87
CA LEU A 94 -19.16 13.10 11.99
C LEU A 94 -19.76 13.33 10.59
N VAL A 95 -19.30 14.38 9.91
CA VAL A 95 -19.60 14.59 8.49
C VAL A 95 -18.29 14.70 7.72
N ASN A 96 -18.20 13.95 6.62
CA ASN A 96 -17.12 14.13 5.68
C ASN A 96 -17.41 15.38 4.85
N ASN A 97 -16.91 16.53 5.29
CA ASN A 97 -16.96 17.77 4.54
C ASN A 97 -15.63 18.09 3.85
N THR A 98 -14.79 17.06 3.64
CA THR A 98 -13.60 17.14 2.78
C THR A 98 -14.00 16.94 1.31
N ASN A 99 -13.03 17.08 0.41
CA ASN A 99 -13.13 16.71 -1.00
C ASN A 99 -12.70 15.27 -1.29
N ILE A 100 -12.31 14.50 -0.26
CA ILE A 100 -11.77 13.14 -0.36
C ILE A 100 -12.84 12.16 0.08
N THR A 101 -12.96 11.01 -0.58
CA THR A 101 -13.73 9.88 -0.06
C THR A 101 -12.88 9.13 0.96
N LEU A 102 -13.38 8.97 2.18
CA LEU A 102 -12.62 8.35 3.26
C LEU A 102 -12.92 6.86 3.32
N ASP A 103 -11.93 6.03 3.04
CA ASP A 103 -12.05 4.57 3.14
C ASP A 103 -11.80 4.03 4.55
N PHE A 104 -11.20 4.84 5.42
CA PHE A 104 -11.00 4.46 6.81
C PHE A 104 -11.08 5.62 7.80
N LEU A 105 -11.18 5.27 9.08
CA LEU A 105 -10.97 6.17 10.22
C LEU A 105 -10.09 5.45 11.25
N LYS A 106 -8.99 6.08 11.68
CA LYS A 106 -8.18 5.65 12.82
C LYS A 106 -8.75 6.31 14.08
N ILE A 107 -9.08 5.50 15.08
CA ILE A 107 -9.69 5.93 16.34
C ILE A 107 -8.80 5.47 17.49
N SER A 108 -8.59 6.34 18.47
CA SER A 108 -8.03 5.94 19.76
C SER A 108 -8.83 6.54 20.90
N TYR A 109 -8.84 5.88 22.05
CA TYR A 109 -9.39 6.41 23.30
C TYR A 109 -8.81 5.65 24.49
N VAL A 110 -9.05 6.14 25.70
CA VAL A 110 -8.74 5.46 26.95
C VAL A 110 -10.05 4.90 27.52
N GLY A 111 -10.20 3.58 27.53
CA GLY A 111 -11.31 2.94 28.22
C GLY A 111 -11.05 2.94 29.72
N GLU A 112 -12.04 3.33 30.51
CA GLU A 112 -11.91 3.51 31.96
C GLU A 112 -13.01 2.79 32.74
N GLN A 113 -12.64 2.19 33.86
CA GLN A 113 -13.55 1.53 34.78
C GLN A 113 -13.69 2.34 36.08
N TRP A 114 -14.90 2.82 36.30
CA TRP A 114 -15.28 3.71 37.41
C TRP A 114 -16.03 2.98 38.53
N ARG A 115 -16.45 1.73 38.27
CA ARG A 115 -17.07 0.88 39.28
C ARG A 115 -16.78 -0.58 38.99
N ASN A 116 -16.44 -1.31 40.05
CA ASN A 116 -16.45 -2.76 40.05
C ASN A 116 -17.80 -3.23 40.61
N SER A 117 -18.37 -4.28 40.04
CA SER A 117 -19.63 -4.88 40.51
C SER A 117 -19.41 -6.24 41.16
N GLY A 118 -18.19 -6.77 41.10
CA GLY A 118 -17.86 -8.13 41.47
C GLY A 118 -18.17 -9.17 40.39
N ALA A 119 -18.71 -8.75 39.24
CA ALA A 119 -18.93 -9.62 38.09
C ALA A 119 -17.62 -9.98 37.37
N GLY A 120 -17.73 -10.84 36.36
CA GLY A 120 -16.65 -11.06 35.40
C GLY A 120 -16.36 -9.81 34.57
N ALA A 121 -15.38 -9.91 33.67
CA ALA A 121 -15.08 -8.81 32.76
C ALA A 121 -16.33 -8.42 31.94
N GLN A 122 -16.54 -7.11 31.79
CA GLN A 122 -17.62 -6.54 30.99
C GLN A 122 -17.03 -5.64 29.91
N THR A 123 -17.77 -5.43 28.83
CA THR A 123 -17.29 -4.71 27.67
C THR A 123 -18.14 -3.48 27.34
N VAL A 124 -17.45 -2.43 26.95
CA VAL A 124 -18.01 -1.36 26.13
C VAL A 124 -17.89 -1.80 24.68
N ASP A 125 -19.04 -2.00 24.04
CA ASP A 125 -19.21 -2.41 22.64
C ASP A 125 -19.21 -1.16 21.74
N PHE A 126 -18.23 -1.07 20.85
CA PHE A 126 -18.01 0.05 19.95
C PHE A 126 -18.56 -0.26 18.56
N GLN A 127 -19.33 0.68 18.00
CA GLN A 127 -20.09 0.45 16.79
C GLN A 127 -20.11 1.68 15.91
N TYR A 128 -20.32 1.49 14.61
CA TYR A 128 -20.46 2.60 13.67
C TYR A 128 -21.59 2.38 12.67
N GLN A 129 -22.06 3.46 12.07
CA GLN A 129 -23.01 3.41 10.97
C GLN A 129 -22.90 4.66 10.08
N VAL A 130 -22.73 4.43 8.77
CA VAL A 130 -22.83 5.49 7.75
C VAL A 130 -24.31 5.77 7.46
N GLY A 131 -24.69 7.05 7.41
CA GLY A 131 -26.06 7.49 7.09
C GLY A 131 -27.09 7.25 8.19
N ALA A 132 -26.69 6.97 9.43
CA ALA A 132 -27.62 6.91 10.55
C ALA A 132 -28.30 8.27 10.79
N THR A 133 -29.58 8.24 11.18
CA THR A 133 -30.38 9.45 11.47
C THR A 133 -30.47 9.76 12.96
N SER A 134 -30.11 8.80 13.83
CA SER A 134 -29.99 8.97 15.27
C SER A 134 -29.05 7.90 15.85
N ILE A 135 -28.59 8.12 17.09
CA ILE A 135 -27.71 7.17 17.78
C ILE A 135 -28.40 5.83 18.15
N THR A 136 -29.74 5.81 18.14
CA THR A 136 -30.55 4.62 18.49
C THR A 136 -31.16 3.93 17.28
N GLY A 137 -31.23 4.59 16.14
CA GLY A 137 -31.84 4.09 14.92
C GLY A 137 -30.82 3.47 13.97
N GLY A 138 -31.26 2.51 13.16
CA GLY A 138 -30.47 1.90 12.10
C GLY A 138 -29.81 0.56 12.45
N THR A 139 -29.06 0.03 11.49
CA THR A 139 -28.31 -1.23 11.61
C THR A 139 -26.85 -0.86 11.81
N TRP A 140 -26.36 -1.12 13.01
CA TRP A 140 -25.01 -0.74 13.41
C TRP A 140 -24.03 -1.87 13.11
N ILE A 141 -22.87 -1.48 12.59
CA ILE A 141 -21.76 -2.40 12.34
C ILE A 141 -20.88 -2.38 13.59
N ASP A 142 -20.56 -3.58 14.04
CA ASP A 142 -19.75 -3.83 15.21
C ASP A 142 -18.25 -3.64 14.89
N ALA A 143 -17.56 -2.84 15.71
CA ALA A 143 -16.14 -2.53 15.59
C ALA A 143 -15.37 -3.17 16.75
N ASN A 144 -15.41 -4.51 16.82
CA ASN A 144 -14.77 -5.33 17.86
C ASN A 144 -13.32 -4.95 18.20
N ASN A 145 -12.54 -4.43 17.25
CA ASN A 145 -11.15 -3.99 17.49
C ASN A 145 -11.05 -2.72 18.35
N LEU A 146 -12.16 -2.02 18.54
CA LEU A 146 -12.31 -0.83 19.36
C LEU A 146 -13.09 -1.12 20.65
N ASP A 147 -13.38 -2.36 20.99
CA ASP A 147 -14.07 -2.68 22.25
C ASP A 147 -13.14 -2.51 23.46
N PHE A 148 -13.67 -1.93 24.54
CA PHE A 148 -12.97 -1.84 25.82
C PHE A 148 -13.50 -2.89 26.78
N THR A 149 -12.59 -3.74 27.29
CA THR A 149 -12.91 -4.74 28.32
C THR A 149 -12.42 -4.26 29.69
N SER A 150 -13.28 -4.31 30.70
CA SER A 150 -12.97 -3.87 32.06
C SER A 150 -11.74 -4.58 32.65
N PRO A 151 -10.70 -3.86 33.09
CA PRO A 151 -9.45 -4.46 33.57
C PRO A 151 -9.54 -5.01 35.00
N VAL A 152 -10.45 -4.49 35.83
CA VAL A 152 -10.65 -4.94 37.21
C VAL A 152 -11.87 -5.86 37.28
N THR A 153 -11.63 -7.11 37.66
CA THR A 153 -12.65 -8.15 37.80
C THR A 153 -12.52 -8.88 39.13
N GLY A 154 -13.62 -9.45 39.62
CA GLY A 154 -13.65 -10.22 40.88
C GLY A 154 -13.43 -9.34 42.12
N GLY A 155 -14.50 -9.04 42.84
CA GLY A 155 -14.43 -8.18 44.02
C GLY A 155 -15.80 -7.86 44.61
N THR A 156 -15.84 -6.94 45.58
CA THR A 156 -17.09 -6.37 46.09
C THR A 156 -17.50 -5.15 45.25
N ALA A 157 -18.80 -4.92 45.12
CA ALA A 157 -19.30 -3.77 44.38
C ALA A 157 -18.87 -2.44 45.02
N THR A 158 -17.90 -1.73 44.43
CA THR A 158 -17.33 -0.48 44.95
C THR A 158 -17.00 0.50 43.81
N ALA A 159 -17.04 1.79 44.13
CA ALA A 159 -16.48 2.83 43.28
C ALA A 159 -14.98 2.61 43.05
N LEU A 160 -14.50 2.97 41.86
CA LEU A 160 -13.10 2.99 41.47
C LEU A 160 -12.72 4.40 41.00
N ASP A 161 -11.42 4.69 41.01
CA ASP A 161 -10.86 5.87 40.34
C ASP A 161 -10.42 5.47 38.93
N GLY A 162 -11.21 5.78 37.90
CA GLY A 162 -10.91 5.36 36.52
C GLY A 162 -9.59 5.92 35.98
N ASN A 163 -9.14 7.05 36.51
CA ASN A 163 -7.85 7.65 36.16
C ASN A 163 -6.65 6.81 36.63
N ALA A 164 -6.86 5.91 37.59
CA ALA A 164 -5.79 5.04 38.06
C ALA A 164 -5.38 4.06 36.96
N ALA A 165 -4.08 3.88 36.76
CA ALA A 165 -3.54 3.02 35.69
C ALA A 165 -4.09 1.58 35.71
N ALA A 166 -4.46 1.04 36.87
CA ALA A 166 -5.04 -0.31 37.00
C ALA A 166 -6.49 -0.40 36.47
N ASN A 167 -7.16 0.73 36.30
CA ASN A 167 -8.58 0.82 35.97
C ASN A 167 -8.81 1.31 34.53
N ARG A 168 -7.75 1.53 33.74
CA ARG A 168 -7.86 2.06 32.38
C ARG A 168 -7.02 1.30 31.37
N THR A 169 -7.40 1.37 30.10
CA THR A 169 -6.71 0.71 28.99
C THR A 169 -6.77 1.61 27.76
N SER A 170 -5.62 1.88 27.15
CA SER A 170 -5.58 2.57 25.86
C SER A 170 -6.04 1.62 24.76
N ILE A 171 -7.03 2.06 23.99
CA ILE A 171 -7.60 1.35 22.86
C ILE A 171 -7.30 2.17 21.61
N SER A 172 -6.84 1.51 20.56
CA SER A 172 -6.70 2.13 19.25
C SER A 172 -7.00 1.11 18.16
N GLY A 173 -7.65 1.56 17.10
CA GLY A 173 -8.09 0.69 16.01
C GLY A 173 -8.47 1.48 14.76
N LYS A 174 -8.59 0.75 13.66
CA LYS A 174 -8.97 1.27 12.35
C LYS A 174 -10.34 0.72 11.97
N ILE A 175 -11.25 1.60 11.56
CA ILE A 175 -12.46 1.19 10.84
C ILE A 175 -12.14 1.32 9.35
N SER A 176 -12.05 0.21 8.63
CA SER A 176 -11.72 0.18 7.19
C SER A 176 -12.95 -0.09 6.31
N GLY A 177 -12.82 0.13 5.00
CA GLY A 177 -13.86 -0.15 4.00
C GLY A 177 -15.09 0.75 4.12
N LEU A 178 -14.93 1.98 4.64
CA LEU A 178 -16.02 2.91 4.92
C LEU A 178 -16.67 3.50 3.65
N ASN A 179 -15.86 3.80 2.63
CA ASN A 179 -16.29 4.52 1.42
C ASN A 179 -17.18 5.75 1.75
N LEU A 180 -16.74 6.55 2.72
CA LEU A 180 -17.50 7.69 3.21
C LEU A 180 -17.30 8.87 2.26
N ALA A 181 -18.24 9.08 1.34
CA ALA A 181 -18.12 10.11 0.30
C ALA A 181 -18.25 11.54 0.85
N PRO A 182 -17.72 12.56 0.13
CA PRO A 182 -17.97 13.97 0.45
C PRO A 182 -19.46 14.28 0.66
N GLY A 183 -19.77 14.95 1.76
CA GLY A 183 -21.11 15.29 2.23
C GLY A 183 -21.82 14.20 3.04
N GLN A 184 -21.30 12.96 3.11
CA GLN A 184 -21.90 11.88 3.90
C GLN A 184 -21.57 11.98 5.39
N GLU A 185 -22.44 11.40 6.20
CA GLU A 185 -22.30 11.35 7.64
C GLU A 185 -22.02 9.94 8.14
N ILE A 186 -21.17 9.84 9.15
CA ILE A 186 -20.95 8.61 9.92
C ILE A 186 -21.21 8.90 11.39
N TRP A 187 -21.86 7.95 12.05
CA TRP A 187 -21.99 7.93 13.49
C TRP A 187 -21.08 6.86 14.06
N LEU A 188 -20.37 7.23 15.12
CA LEU A 188 -19.68 6.29 16.00
C LEU A 188 -20.45 6.27 17.30
N ARG A 189 -20.65 5.09 17.88
CA ARG A 189 -21.27 4.95 19.18
C ARG A 189 -20.57 3.89 20.00
N TRP A 190 -20.79 3.93 21.29
CA TRP A 190 -20.48 2.84 22.19
C TRP A 190 -21.60 2.67 23.21
N ARG A 191 -21.66 1.46 23.77
CA ARG A 191 -22.64 1.08 24.78
C ARG A 191 -22.01 0.12 25.78
N ASP A 192 -22.43 0.24 27.03
CA ASP A 192 -22.25 -0.84 28.00
C ASP A 192 -23.30 -1.91 27.70
N ILE A 193 -22.87 -3.12 27.35
CA ILE A 193 -23.80 -4.23 27.10
C ILE A 193 -24.43 -4.63 28.43
N ASP A 194 -25.75 -4.81 28.42
CA ASP A 194 -26.48 -5.25 29.61
C ASP A 194 -26.06 -6.69 29.96
N HIS A 195 -25.44 -6.87 31.13
CA HIS A 195 -25.07 -8.18 31.64
C HIS A 195 -26.07 -8.64 32.69
N THR A 196 -26.30 -9.94 32.78
CA THR A 196 -27.15 -10.50 33.84
C THR A 196 -26.45 -10.37 35.20
N GLY A 197 -26.84 -9.41 36.03
CA GLY A 197 -26.29 -9.24 37.37
C GLY A 197 -26.07 -7.78 37.76
N SER A 198 -24.95 -7.49 38.42
CA SER A 198 -24.53 -6.12 38.71
C SER A 198 -23.51 -5.68 37.67
N ASP A 199 -23.66 -4.46 37.15
CA ASP A 199 -22.78 -3.94 36.10
C ASP A 199 -21.62 -3.09 36.63
N HIS A 200 -20.50 -3.20 35.91
CA HIS A 200 -19.38 -2.28 35.98
C HIS A 200 -19.81 -0.88 35.54
N GLY A 201 -19.05 0.11 35.97
CA GLY A 201 -19.17 1.47 35.43
C GLY A 201 -18.06 1.63 34.42
N LEU A 202 -18.39 1.74 33.13
CA LEU A 202 -17.41 1.83 32.05
C LEU A 202 -17.59 3.16 31.31
N ALA A 203 -16.47 3.76 30.91
CA ALA A 203 -16.43 5.02 30.20
C ALA A 203 -15.28 5.04 29.19
N ILE A 204 -15.30 6.04 28.32
CA ILE A 204 -14.17 6.38 27.44
C ILE A 204 -13.69 7.79 27.75
N ASP A 205 -12.38 8.01 27.62
CA ASP A 205 -11.71 9.30 27.72
C ASP A 205 -10.68 9.47 26.60
N ASP A 206 -10.09 10.67 26.46
CA ASP A 206 -8.99 10.97 25.53
C ASP A 206 -9.25 10.46 24.10
N PHE A 207 -10.47 10.69 23.60
CA PHE A 207 -10.88 10.26 22.28
C PHE A 207 -10.09 11.01 21.21
N SER A 208 -9.54 10.29 20.25
CA SER A 208 -8.89 10.85 19.08
C SER A 208 -9.36 10.18 17.79
N LEU A 209 -9.34 10.95 16.70
CA LEU A 209 -9.75 10.53 15.37
C LEU A 209 -8.81 11.12 14.31
N SER A 210 -8.30 10.30 13.41
CA SER A 210 -7.56 10.70 12.21
C SER A 210 -7.94 9.84 11.00
N PHE A 211 -7.59 10.29 9.80
CA PHE A 211 -7.84 9.55 8.55
C PHE A 211 -6.72 9.72 7.52
N GLY A 212 -5.58 10.25 7.94
CA GLY A 212 -4.42 10.47 7.10
C GLY A 212 -3.36 11.31 7.82
N THR A 213 -2.22 11.45 7.17
CA THR A 213 -1.09 12.28 7.58
C THR A 213 -0.95 13.42 6.57
N PHE A 214 -1.16 14.65 7.02
CA PHE A 214 -1.10 15.84 6.19
C PHE A 214 0.11 16.69 6.56
N GLY A 215 0.85 17.11 5.54
CA GLY A 215 1.94 18.07 5.64
C GLY A 215 1.45 19.51 5.75
N THR A 216 2.31 20.42 5.33
CA THR A 216 2.10 21.87 5.29
C THR A 216 2.39 22.38 3.88
N ASN A 217 2.26 23.69 3.64
CA ASN A 217 2.70 24.26 2.34
C ASN A 217 4.22 24.52 2.28
N GLY A 218 5.01 23.79 3.06
CA GLY A 218 6.47 23.84 3.05
C GLY A 218 7.04 22.44 2.98
N ASN A 219 8.37 22.32 2.89
CA ASN A 219 9.01 21.02 2.76
C ASN A 219 8.87 20.20 4.05
N ASP A 220 8.17 19.08 3.95
CA ASP A 220 7.87 18.18 5.04
C ASP A 220 8.58 16.83 4.88
N THR A 221 8.66 16.09 5.98
CA THR A 221 9.06 14.68 5.98
C THR A 221 7.95 13.90 6.66
N LEU A 222 7.19 13.18 5.86
CA LEU A 222 5.98 12.48 6.27
C LEU A 222 6.23 10.97 6.23
N GLN A 223 5.77 10.30 7.27
CA GLN A 223 5.92 8.87 7.43
C GLN A 223 4.60 8.28 7.94
N GLY A 224 4.16 7.20 7.30
CA GLY A 224 3.04 6.36 7.75
C GLY A 224 3.43 5.41 8.88
N ASP A 225 2.57 4.42 9.12
CA ASP A 225 2.79 3.27 9.98
C ASP A 225 2.71 1.96 9.18
N ASP A 226 2.75 0.81 9.84
CA ASP A 226 2.70 -0.51 9.15
C ASP A 226 1.27 -0.88 8.66
N SER A 227 0.32 0.07 8.63
CA SER A 227 -1.04 -0.12 8.13
C SER A 227 -1.33 0.81 6.96
N GLU A 228 -2.35 0.50 6.16
CA GLU A 228 -2.66 1.34 4.99
C GLU A 228 -2.92 2.80 5.41
N ASP A 229 -2.21 3.71 4.77
CA ASP A 229 -2.18 5.13 5.07
C ASP A 229 -2.65 5.99 3.90
N TYR A 230 -3.10 7.19 4.26
CA TYR A 230 -3.33 8.28 3.32
C TYR A 230 -2.38 9.40 3.71
N ILE A 231 -1.42 9.73 2.85
CA ILE A 231 -0.41 10.76 3.13
C ILE A 231 -0.46 11.84 2.04
N ASP A 232 -0.54 13.10 2.45
CA ASP A 232 -0.63 14.25 1.55
C ASP A 232 0.36 15.34 1.98
N GLY A 233 1.37 15.57 1.14
CA GLY A 233 2.43 16.57 1.32
C GLY A 233 1.94 18.02 1.22
N LEU A 234 0.89 18.25 0.41
CA LEU A 234 0.34 19.55 0.02
C LEU A 234 1.21 20.37 -0.95
N ALA A 235 2.15 21.18 -0.47
CA ALA A 235 2.99 21.97 -1.35
C ALA A 235 4.35 22.12 -0.70
N GLY A 236 5.42 22.09 -1.47
CA GLY A 236 6.75 21.96 -0.92
C GLY A 236 7.51 20.89 -1.69
N ASN A 237 8.76 20.68 -1.31
CA ASN A 237 9.50 19.51 -1.77
C ASN A 237 9.52 18.51 -0.61
N ASP A 238 8.60 17.56 -0.65
CA ASP A 238 8.30 16.68 0.47
C ASP A 238 9.04 15.35 0.36
N ILE A 239 9.28 14.72 1.51
CA ILE A 239 9.78 13.34 1.58
C ILE A 239 8.70 12.49 2.21
N ILE A 240 8.18 11.53 1.46
CA ILE A 240 7.02 10.72 1.85
C ILE A 240 7.41 9.25 1.90
N THR A 241 7.09 8.58 3.01
CA THR A 241 7.31 7.13 3.20
C THR A 241 6.05 6.50 3.78
N GLY A 242 5.42 5.57 3.05
CA GLY A 242 4.26 4.83 3.54
C GLY A 242 4.61 3.85 4.67
N LEU A 243 5.70 3.09 4.48
CA LEU A 243 6.05 1.86 5.21
C LEU A 243 5.21 0.69 4.71
N LYS A 244 4.79 -0.24 5.58
CA LYS A 244 3.99 -1.37 5.14
C LYS A 244 2.53 -0.99 5.02
N GLY A 245 1.83 -1.58 4.06
CA GLY A 245 0.43 -1.27 3.79
C GLY A 245 0.24 -1.06 2.30
N ASP A 246 -1.02 -0.97 1.89
CA ASP A 246 -1.33 -0.51 0.54
C ASP A 246 -1.68 0.98 0.65
N ASP A 247 -0.68 1.85 0.50
CA ASP A 247 -0.81 3.26 0.85
C ASP A 247 -1.27 4.14 -0.31
N ILE A 248 -1.90 5.27 0.01
CA ILE A 248 -2.19 6.35 -0.94
C ILE A 248 -1.28 7.52 -0.59
N LEU A 249 -0.39 7.87 -1.51
CA LEU A 249 0.61 8.92 -1.34
C LEU A 249 0.35 10.06 -2.34
N ILE A 250 0.42 11.28 -1.86
CA ILE A 250 0.19 12.51 -2.62
C ILE A 250 1.34 13.46 -2.29
N GLY A 251 2.11 13.84 -3.29
CA GLY A 251 3.23 14.77 -3.14
C GLY A 251 2.72 16.20 -2.99
N GLY A 252 1.82 16.59 -3.88
CA GLY A 252 1.29 17.93 -3.98
C GLY A 252 2.03 18.74 -5.04
N GLY A 253 2.30 20.01 -4.75
CA GLY A 253 3.05 20.88 -5.66
C GLY A 253 4.51 21.02 -5.23
N GLY A 254 5.45 20.82 -6.15
CA GLY A 254 6.89 20.88 -5.90
C GLY A 254 7.61 19.62 -6.37
N ASN A 255 8.86 19.42 -5.93
CA ASN A 255 9.62 18.22 -6.27
C ASN A 255 9.62 17.27 -5.09
N ASP A 256 8.77 16.26 -5.15
CA ASP A 256 8.55 15.35 -4.05
C ASP A 256 9.37 14.07 -4.19
N GLN A 257 9.73 13.47 -3.06
CA GLN A 257 10.45 12.21 -3.01
C GLN A 257 9.64 11.16 -2.26
N PHE A 258 9.23 10.12 -2.97
CA PHE A 258 8.58 8.94 -2.41
C PHE A 258 9.64 7.89 -2.12
N ILE A 259 9.68 7.36 -0.89
CA ILE A 259 10.59 6.29 -0.49
C ILE A 259 9.80 4.99 -0.37
N LEU A 260 10.20 3.98 -1.15
CA LEU A 260 9.52 2.69 -1.27
C LEU A 260 10.51 1.57 -0.94
N ASN A 261 10.18 0.74 0.04
CA ASN A 261 11.02 -0.36 0.48
C ASN A 261 10.51 -1.71 -0.03
N ALA A 262 11.42 -2.68 -0.12
CA ALA A 262 11.06 -4.05 -0.45
C ALA A 262 10.11 -4.64 0.61
N GLY A 263 8.92 -5.10 0.18
CA GLY A 263 7.92 -5.71 1.04
C GLY A 263 6.93 -4.75 1.67
N ASP A 264 6.90 -3.47 1.24
CA ASP A 264 5.99 -2.45 1.76
C ASP A 264 4.53 -2.74 1.38
N GLY A 265 4.27 -3.27 0.18
CA GLY A 265 2.90 -3.59 -0.26
C GLY A 265 2.64 -3.06 -1.66
N THR A 266 1.40 -2.62 -1.90
CA THR A 266 0.96 -1.96 -3.14
C THR A 266 0.63 -0.49 -2.88
N ASP A 267 1.60 0.38 -3.15
CA ASP A 267 1.43 1.82 -2.93
C ASP A 267 0.91 2.51 -4.19
N THR A 268 0.01 3.48 -4.02
CA THR A 268 -0.53 4.31 -5.09
C THR A 268 -0.10 5.75 -4.91
N ILE A 269 0.63 6.30 -5.88
CA ILE A 269 0.97 7.72 -5.95
C ILE A 269 0.03 8.37 -6.95
N THR A 270 -0.73 9.38 -6.51
CA THR A 270 -1.86 9.90 -7.30
C THR A 270 -1.51 11.06 -8.23
N ASP A 271 -0.39 11.74 -7.99
CA ASP A 271 -0.03 13.00 -8.63
C ASP A 271 1.43 13.06 -9.11
N PHE A 272 2.08 11.91 -9.26
CA PHE A 272 3.51 11.81 -9.59
C PHE A 272 3.92 12.66 -10.80
N GLY A 273 4.81 13.62 -10.56
CA GLY A 273 5.41 14.55 -11.50
C GLY A 273 6.50 13.91 -12.38
N GLY A 274 6.15 13.49 -13.59
CA GLY A 274 7.08 12.86 -14.52
C GLY A 274 8.09 13.83 -15.17
N ALA A 275 9.29 13.33 -15.50
CA ALA A 275 10.29 14.09 -16.26
C ALA A 275 9.84 14.37 -17.72
N GLY A 276 8.88 13.58 -18.23
CA GLY A 276 8.32 13.71 -19.58
C GLY A 276 9.17 13.04 -20.66
N THR A 277 8.79 13.24 -21.92
CA THR A 277 9.41 12.53 -23.05
C THR A 277 10.75 13.15 -23.48
N ARG A 278 11.85 12.55 -23.01
CA ARG A 278 13.20 12.51 -23.65
C ARG A 278 13.97 13.79 -23.99
N PHE A 279 13.57 14.99 -23.56
CA PHE A 279 14.40 16.20 -23.77
C PHE A 279 14.26 17.20 -22.62
N ASN A 280 15.40 17.75 -22.15
CA ASN A 280 15.55 18.80 -21.13
C ASN A 280 14.23 19.48 -20.73
N PRO A 281 13.55 19.02 -19.66
CA PRO A 281 12.24 19.51 -19.28
C PRO A 281 12.25 21.03 -19.08
N SER A 282 11.12 21.70 -19.34
CA SER A 282 11.03 23.14 -19.08
C SER A 282 11.26 23.43 -17.59
N SER A 283 11.58 24.68 -17.24
CA SER A 283 11.72 25.07 -15.83
C SER A 283 10.46 24.82 -15.01
N SER A 284 9.28 24.82 -15.63
CA SER A 284 8.03 24.51 -14.95
C SER A 284 7.88 23.01 -14.67
N ILE A 285 8.30 22.14 -15.60
CA ILE A 285 8.29 20.70 -15.36
C ILE A 285 9.32 20.33 -14.28
N ARG A 286 10.53 20.91 -14.33
CA ARG A 286 11.57 20.68 -13.30
C ARG A 286 11.23 21.19 -11.90
N ALA A 287 10.18 22.00 -11.77
CA ALA A 287 9.75 22.50 -10.47
C ALA A 287 8.72 21.56 -9.81
N GLU A 288 8.12 20.68 -10.61
CA GLU A 288 7.02 19.77 -10.26
C GLU A 288 7.41 18.32 -10.60
N MET A 289 8.72 18.00 -10.56
CA MET A 289 9.23 16.70 -10.98
C MET A 289 9.60 15.88 -9.76
N ASP A 290 8.99 14.71 -9.66
CA ASP A 290 9.09 13.85 -8.49
C ASP A 290 10.11 12.73 -8.67
N LEU A 291 10.51 12.19 -7.54
CA LEU A 291 11.52 11.15 -7.41
C LEU A 291 10.95 9.94 -6.64
N LEU A 292 10.98 8.78 -7.27
CA LEU A 292 10.85 7.49 -6.59
C LEU A 292 12.23 7.07 -6.10
N LYS A 293 12.32 6.72 -4.82
CA LYS A 293 13.51 6.13 -4.23
C LYS A 293 13.21 4.71 -3.80
N PHE A 294 13.78 3.75 -4.51
CA PHE A 294 13.63 2.33 -4.23
C PHE A 294 14.74 1.81 -3.32
N GLN A 295 14.37 1.12 -2.25
CA GLN A 295 15.28 0.59 -1.24
C GLN A 295 15.01 -0.89 -0.95
N GLY A 296 16.06 -1.68 -0.80
CA GLY A 296 15.96 -3.11 -0.51
C GLY A 296 16.54 -4.01 -1.59
N ALA A 297 16.87 -5.23 -1.19
CA ALA A 297 17.51 -6.20 -2.06
C ALA A 297 16.63 -6.56 -3.26
N GLY A 298 17.22 -6.57 -4.45
CA GLY A 298 16.53 -6.95 -5.69
C GLY A 298 15.77 -5.82 -6.38
N MET A 299 15.56 -4.67 -5.73
CA MET A 299 14.96 -3.48 -6.34
C MET A 299 16.02 -2.69 -7.12
N THR A 300 16.40 -3.22 -8.28
CA THR A 300 17.40 -2.64 -9.18
C THR A 300 16.77 -2.34 -10.54
N ALA A 301 17.39 -1.47 -11.33
CA ALA A 301 16.91 -1.22 -12.70
C ALA A 301 16.80 -2.51 -13.53
N GLN A 302 17.76 -3.44 -13.39
CA GLN A 302 17.77 -4.71 -14.13
C GLN A 302 16.56 -5.62 -13.83
N ASN A 303 16.07 -5.56 -12.59
CA ASN A 303 14.91 -6.35 -12.16
C ASN A 303 13.60 -5.58 -12.31
N MET A 304 13.65 -4.28 -12.61
CA MET A 304 12.46 -3.43 -12.73
C MET A 304 11.60 -3.88 -13.92
N LEU A 305 10.31 -4.03 -13.66
CA LEU A 305 9.29 -4.29 -14.65
C LEU A 305 8.30 -3.14 -14.61
N LEU A 306 7.89 -2.70 -15.79
CA LEU A 306 6.95 -1.61 -15.97
C LEU A 306 5.74 -2.15 -16.74
N THR A 307 4.53 -1.86 -16.29
CA THR A 307 3.30 -2.35 -16.94
C THR A 307 2.30 -1.21 -17.04
N GLN A 308 1.90 -0.87 -18.27
CA GLN A 308 0.85 0.13 -18.50
C GLN A 308 -0.53 -0.54 -18.33
N ASN A 309 -1.24 -0.21 -17.26
CA ASN A 309 -2.57 -0.75 -16.95
C ASN A 309 -3.63 0.35 -17.09
N GLY A 310 -4.18 0.49 -18.30
CA GLY A 310 -5.08 1.60 -18.63
C GLY A 310 -4.37 2.95 -18.49
N ALA A 311 -4.90 3.82 -17.65
CA ALA A 311 -4.30 5.14 -17.40
C ALA A 311 -3.10 5.10 -16.44
N ASN A 312 -2.90 4.00 -15.71
CA ASN A 312 -1.91 3.92 -14.63
C ASN A 312 -0.65 3.18 -15.09
N LEU A 313 0.49 3.57 -14.55
CA LEU A 313 1.74 2.81 -14.68
C LEU A 313 1.98 2.01 -13.41
N GLU A 314 2.20 0.71 -13.55
CA GLU A 314 2.59 -0.17 -12.46
C GLU A 314 4.09 -0.46 -12.54
N ILE A 315 4.78 -0.36 -11.41
CA ILE A 315 6.21 -0.67 -11.26
C ILE A 315 6.33 -1.84 -10.30
N THR A 316 6.95 -2.92 -10.75
CA THR A 316 7.26 -4.11 -9.94
C THR A 316 8.71 -4.53 -10.17
N PHE A 317 9.17 -5.54 -9.44
CA PHE A 317 10.53 -6.06 -9.58
C PHE A 317 10.54 -7.58 -9.63
N GLU A 318 11.25 -8.15 -10.60
CA GLU A 318 11.43 -9.59 -10.73
C GLU A 318 12.08 -10.15 -9.44
N GLY A 319 11.41 -11.13 -8.83
CA GLY A 319 11.91 -11.79 -7.62
C GLY A 319 11.72 -11.00 -6.32
N VAL A 320 11.03 -9.85 -6.34
CA VAL A 320 10.70 -9.07 -5.13
C VAL A 320 9.20 -9.15 -4.89
N ALA A 321 8.79 -9.97 -3.92
CA ALA A 321 7.39 -10.14 -3.56
C ALA A 321 6.89 -8.96 -2.71
N ASN A 322 5.58 -8.70 -2.78
CA ASN A 322 4.88 -7.67 -1.99
C ASN A 322 5.49 -6.27 -2.16
N THR A 323 5.91 -5.93 -3.37
CA THR A 323 6.40 -4.59 -3.71
C THR A 323 5.82 -4.20 -5.05
N LYS A 324 4.86 -3.29 -5.05
CA LYS A 324 4.27 -2.71 -6.26
C LYS A 324 4.02 -1.23 -6.04
N VAL A 325 4.35 -0.41 -7.02
CA VAL A 325 3.98 1.00 -7.05
C VAL A 325 3.05 1.24 -8.22
N ILE A 326 1.94 1.94 -7.97
CA ILE A 326 1.00 2.39 -8.98
C ILE A 326 1.13 3.91 -9.09
N LEU A 327 1.61 4.39 -10.23
CA LEU A 327 1.54 5.80 -10.57
C LEU A 327 0.22 6.04 -11.30
N GLN A 328 -0.71 6.71 -10.62
CA GLN A 328 -2.06 6.93 -11.14
C GLN A 328 -2.04 7.94 -12.30
N ASN A 329 -2.81 7.66 -13.36
CA ASN A 329 -2.90 8.52 -14.55
C ASN A 329 -1.54 8.83 -15.20
N PHE A 330 -0.55 7.96 -14.98
CA PHE A 330 0.80 8.13 -15.44
C PHE A 330 1.08 7.23 -16.65
N GLN A 331 1.69 7.82 -17.68
CA GLN A 331 2.08 7.12 -18.89
C GLN A 331 3.56 6.79 -18.84
N MET A 332 3.92 5.54 -19.13
CA MET A 332 5.28 5.01 -19.03
C MET A 332 6.34 5.89 -19.70
N GLN A 333 6.06 6.46 -20.87
CA GLN A 333 6.99 7.32 -21.61
C GLN A 333 7.39 8.62 -20.89
N ASN A 334 6.65 9.01 -19.84
CA ASN A 334 6.98 10.15 -18.99
C ASN A 334 7.92 9.79 -17.84
N LEU A 335 8.16 8.50 -17.61
CA LEU A 335 9.11 7.99 -16.63
C LEU A 335 10.49 7.93 -17.30
N ASN A 336 11.45 8.73 -16.83
CA ASN A 336 12.76 8.79 -17.45
C ASN A 336 13.88 9.05 -16.43
N ASN A 337 15.06 8.48 -16.68
CA ASN A 337 16.30 8.77 -15.97
C ASN A 337 17.32 9.41 -16.93
N PHE A 338 17.06 10.67 -17.30
CA PHE A 338 17.82 11.37 -18.33
C PHE A 338 19.26 11.65 -17.90
N ARG A 339 20.21 11.41 -18.83
CA ARG A 339 21.60 11.82 -18.69
C ARG A 339 21.86 12.93 -19.68
N GLU A 340 21.91 14.17 -19.22
CA GLU A 340 22.38 15.26 -20.06
C GLU A 340 23.80 14.95 -20.59
N PRO A 341 24.06 15.09 -21.91
CA PRO A 341 25.41 14.95 -22.46
C PRO A 341 26.38 16.04 -22.00
N LEU A 342 25.87 17.12 -21.39
CA LEU A 342 26.64 18.30 -21.04
C LEU A 342 27.20 18.18 -19.62
N LEU A 343 28.53 18.25 -19.50
CA LEU A 343 29.35 18.11 -18.29
C LEU A 343 29.07 19.12 -17.15
N SER A 344 27.94 19.85 -17.18
CA SER A 344 27.66 20.95 -16.26
C SER A 344 26.21 21.02 -15.74
N GLN A 345 25.38 19.99 -15.95
CA GLN A 345 24.04 19.92 -15.36
C GLN A 345 23.90 18.71 -14.41
N PRO A 346 23.15 18.84 -13.29
CA PRO A 346 22.83 17.71 -12.43
C PRO A 346 22.06 16.65 -13.24
N LYS A 347 22.22 15.38 -12.86
CA LYS A 347 21.43 14.28 -13.44
C LYS A 347 19.98 14.47 -13.04
N ILE A 348 19.06 14.38 -13.99
CA ILE A 348 17.62 14.59 -13.78
C ILE A 348 16.92 13.28 -14.13
N GLY A 349 16.09 12.78 -13.23
CA GLY A 349 15.33 11.57 -13.47
C GLY A 349 14.34 11.29 -12.35
N ASN A 350 13.44 10.37 -12.63
CA ASN A 350 12.34 10.04 -11.73
C ASN A 350 12.64 8.88 -10.77
N ILE A 351 13.75 8.14 -10.94
CA ILE A 351 14.02 6.97 -10.11
C ILE A 351 15.46 6.96 -9.58
N LEU A 352 15.61 6.74 -8.28
CA LEU A 352 16.86 6.50 -7.57
C LEU A 352 16.84 5.11 -6.89
N PHE A 353 17.84 4.28 -7.17
CA PHE A 353 18.00 2.97 -6.52
C PHE A 353 19.02 3.03 -5.37
N GLU A 354 18.91 2.16 -4.36
CA GLU A 354 19.78 2.15 -3.17
C GLU A 354 21.30 2.09 -3.48
N GLY A 355 21.69 1.48 -4.61
CA GLY A 355 23.08 1.39 -5.08
C GLY A 355 23.64 2.65 -5.74
N ASP A 356 22.78 3.62 -6.08
CA ASP A 356 23.16 4.82 -6.82
C ASP A 356 23.85 5.90 -5.96
N GLY A 357 23.82 5.74 -4.64
CA GLY A 357 24.22 6.78 -3.70
C GLY A 357 23.21 7.94 -3.73
N ASN A 358 23.68 9.16 -4.04
CA ASN A 358 22.84 10.36 -4.12
C ASN A 358 22.66 10.89 -5.56
N THR A 359 23.07 10.13 -6.56
CA THR A 359 22.93 10.55 -7.96
C THR A 359 22.42 9.37 -8.78
N ILE A 360 21.35 9.56 -9.53
CA ILE A 360 20.82 8.57 -10.47
C ILE A 360 21.97 8.02 -11.33
N GLN A 361 22.37 6.76 -11.15
CA GLN A 361 23.45 6.16 -11.93
C GLN A 361 22.90 5.27 -13.03
N ASP A 362 21.79 4.60 -12.73
CA ASP A 362 21.11 3.75 -13.68
C ASP A 362 20.46 4.56 -14.81
N VAL A 363 20.66 4.04 -16.02
CA VAL A 363 20.06 4.58 -17.24
C VAL A 363 19.12 3.52 -17.76
N TYR A 364 17.83 3.86 -17.78
CA TYR A 364 16.86 3.10 -18.54
C TYR A 364 16.19 3.98 -19.60
N ASP A 365 15.81 3.34 -20.69
CA ASP A 365 15.28 4.00 -21.87
C ASP A 365 13.86 3.51 -22.15
N VAL A 366 12.87 4.41 -22.08
CA VAL A 366 11.46 4.07 -22.33
C VAL A 366 11.04 4.58 -23.70
N TYR A 367 10.61 3.68 -24.57
CA TYR A 367 10.17 4.01 -25.93
C TYR A 367 8.77 4.63 -25.90
N THR A 368 8.56 5.67 -26.70
CA THR A 368 7.20 6.20 -26.89
C THR A 368 6.39 5.27 -27.80
N ALA A 369 5.06 5.33 -27.72
CA ALA A 369 4.13 4.49 -28.50
C ALA A 369 4.26 4.60 -30.04
N THR A 370 5.06 5.54 -30.57
CA THR A 370 5.29 5.70 -32.01
C THR A 370 6.76 5.62 -32.41
N GLN A 371 7.66 5.35 -31.45
CA GLN A 371 9.09 5.37 -31.69
C GLN A 371 9.56 4.05 -32.30
N THR A 372 10.27 4.15 -33.42
CA THR A 372 10.86 3.01 -34.12
C THR A 372 12.37 3.19 -34.38
N ASP A 373 12.98 4.29 -33.91
CA ASP A 373 14.35 4.68 -34.28
C ASP A 373 15.37 4.62 -33.11
N ARG A 374 16.61 4.30 -33.48
CA ARG A 374 17.67 3.57 -32.75
C ARG A 374 18.95 4.37 -32.56
N THR A 375 18.87 5.57 -32.00
CA THR A 375 20.07 6.40 -31.82
C THR A 375 20.12 7.00 -30.43
N ASN A 376 20.83 6.31 -29.52
CA ASN A 376 21.61 6.84 -28.38
C ASN A 376 21.76 5.80 -27.25
N PHE A 377 22.11 4.56 -27.60
CA PHE A 377 22.27 3.50 -26.61
C PHE A 377 23.51 3.74 -25.74
N LYS A 378 23.33 3.61 -24.44
CA LYS A 378 24.43 3.52 -23.48
C LYS A 378 24.65 2.05 -23.17
N ASN A 379 25.91 1.64 -23.01
CA ASN A 379 26.23 0.28 -22.60
C ASN A 379 25.58 -0.04 -21.24
N ASN A 380 25.14 -1.29 -21.09
CA ASN A 380 24.50 -1.86 -19.92
C ASN A 380 23.22 -1.12 -19.51
N ALA A 381 22.40 -0.74 -20.49
CA ALA A 381 21.14 -0.04 -20.25
C ALA A 381 19.98 -1.02 -20.06
N VAL A 382 18.97 -0.57 -19.31
CA VAL A 382 17.67 -1.24 -19.26
C VAL A 382 16.74 -0.55 -20.25
N THR A 383 16.21 -1.27 -21.22
CA THR A 383 15.35 -0.72 -22.26
C THR A 383 13.93 -1.27 -22.08
N PHE A 384 12.95 -0.38 -22.11
CA PHE A 384 11.54 -0.70 -22.19
C PHE A 384 11.01 -0.25 -23.54
N LEU A 385 10.59 -1.21 -24.36
CA LEU A 385 9.99 -0.97 -25.65
C LEU A 385 8.53 -0.51 -25.50
N ASN A 386 7.84 -0.28 -26.62
CA ASN A 386 6.42 0.07 -26.62
C ASN A 386 5.58 -1.15 -27.01
N ASP A 387 4.27 -1.07 -26.84
CA ASP A 387 3.35 -2.20 -27.10
C ASP A 387 3.11 -2.51 -28.60
N LEU A 388 4.03 -2.17 -29.50
CA LEU A 388 3.97 -2.47 -30.94
C LEU A 388 4.86 -3.66 -31.27
N ASP A 389 4.74 -4.20 -32.50
CA ASP A 389 5.73 -5.14 -33.01
C ASP A 389 7.09 -4.42 -33.21
N ASN A 390 8.06 -4.69 -32.34
CA ASN A 390 9.36 -4.04 -32.34
C ASN A 390 10.43 -4.94 -32.97
N TYR A 391 11.33 -4.33 -33.75
CA TYR A 391 12.62 -4.93 -34.09
C TYR A 391 13.68 -4.18 -33.29
N TYR A 392 14.34 -4.83 -32.34
CA TYR A 392 15.38 -4.25 -31.50
C TYR A 392 16.70 -4.99 -31.64
N VAL A 393 17.79 -4.22 -31.71
CA VAL A 393 19.16 -4.75 -31.75
C VAL A 393 19.93 -4.01 -30.65
N GLY A 394 20.46 -4.77 -29.70
CA GLY A 394 21.26 -4.33 -28.58
C GLY A 394 22.65 -3.84 -28.99
N LEU A 395 23.55 -3.76 -28.02
CA LEU A 395 24.90 -3.26 -28.23
C LEU A 395 25.94 -4.38 -28.11
N ASN A 396 26.78 -4.50 -29.14
CA ASN A 396 27.87 -5.45 -29.12
C ASN A 396 28.90 -5.16 -28.00
N GLY A 397 29.14 -6.13 -27.13
CA GLY A 397 30.06 -6.06 -26.00
C GLY A 397 29.45 -5.41 -24.75
N SER A 398 28.13 -5.51 -24.58
CA SER A 398 27.33 -4.87 -23.54
C SER A 398 26.44 -5.90 -22.87
N ASN A 399 26.22 -5.80 -21.56
CA ASN A 399 25.27 -6.65 -20.84
C ASN A 399 23.95 -5.89 -20.71
N ASP A 400 23.06 -6.06 -21.67
CA ASP A 400 21.84 -5.29 -21.81
C ASP A 400 20.64 -5.96 -21.12
N VAL A 401 19.65 -5.16 -20.75
CA VAL A 401 18.35 -5.66 -20.28
C VAL A 401 17.29 -5.07 -21.19
N ILE A 402 16.55 -5.90 -21.91
CA ILE A 402 15.58 -5.44 -22.91
C ILE A 402 14.22 -6.05 -22.59
N ASN A 403 13.21 -5.20 -22.45
CA ASN A 403 11.83 -5.57 -22.17
C ASN A 403 10.97 -5.15 -23.37
N GLY A 404 10.41 -6.12 -24.09
CA GLY A 404 9.58 -5.93 -25.28
C GLY A 404 8.21 -5.34 -24.99
N GLN A 405 7.68 -5.61 -23.80
CA GLN A 405 6.36 -5.16 -23.34
C GLN A 405 5.23 -5.92 -24.01
N GLY A 406 4.67 -5.38 -25.09
CA GLY A 406 3.60 -6.03 -25.84
C GLY A 406 3.85 -5.91 -27.33
N GLY A 407 3.19 -6.74 -28.13
CA GLY A 407 3.47 -6.85 -29.57
C GLY A 407 4.35 -8.06 -29.87
N ASN A 408 4.48 -8.41 -31.15
CA ASN A 408 5.35 -9.51 -31.57
C ASN A 408 6.74 -8.96 -31.87
N ASP A 409 7.63 -9.11 -30.92
CA ASP A 409 8.94 -8.49 -30.93
C ASP A 409 10.00 -9.40 -31.52
N THR A 410 11.06 -8.79 -32.03
CA THR A 410 12.30 -9.47 -32.38
C THR A 410 13.44 -8.71 -31.73
N ILE A 411 14.09 -9.36 -30.77
CA ILE A 411 15.10 -8.77 -29.90
C ILE A 411 16.41 -9.53 -30.09
N ASP A 412 17.44 -8.82 -30.53
CA ASP A 412 18.80 -9.33 -30.72
C ASP A 412 19.77 -8.65 -29.73
N GLY A 413 20.26 -9.38 -28.73
CA GLY A 413 21.20 -8.89 -27.70
C GLY A 413 22.62 -8.65 -28.22
N LEU A 414 23.00 -9.30 -29.31
CA LEU A 414 24.34 -9.32 -29.90
C LEU A 414 25.41 -10.00 -29.03
N SER A 415 26.17 -9.27 -28.21
CA SER A 415 27.22 -9.90 -27.41
C SER A 415 27.39 -9.24 -26.06
N GLY A 416 27.68 -10.06 -25.06
CA GLY A 416 27.56 -9.73 -23.64
C GLY A 416 26.59 -10.72 -23.00
N ASN A 417 26.41 -10.61 -21.68
CA ASN A 417 25.45 -11.45 -20.96
C ASN A 417 24.16 -10.65 -20.77
N ASP A 418 23.17 -10.92 -21.60
CA ASP A 418 21.96 -10.13 -21.73
C ASP A 418 20.77 -10.72 -20.96
N ILE A 419 19.79 -9.88 -20.65
CA ILE A 419 18.47 -10.31 -20.19
C ILE A 419 17.44 -9.81 -21.20
N LEU A 420 16.82 -10.74 -21.94
CA LEU A 420 15.79 -10.43 -22.92
C LEU A 420 14.43 -10.92 -22.41
N ARG A 421 13.46 -10.01 -22.33
CA ARG A 421 12.08 -10.29 -21.96
C ARG A 421 11.17 -9.90 -23.12
N GLY A 422 10.48 -10.86 -23.74
CA GLY A 422 9.55 -10.63 -24.84
C GLY A 422 8.32 -9.87 -24.36
N GLY A 423 7.54 -10.49 -23.49
CA GLY A 423 6.36 -9.87 -22.89
C GLY A 423 5.09 -10.49 -23.46
N ASP A 424 4.12 -9.67 -23.86
CA ASP A 424 2.88 -10.15 -24.47
C ASP A 424 3.00 -10.18 -26.01
N GLY A 425 2.99 -11.35 -26.64
CA GLY A 425 3.09 -11.48 -28.09
C GLY A 425 3.84 -12.74 -28.50
N ASN A 426 4.04 -12.95 -29.81
CA ASN A 426 4.87 -14.05 -30.28
C ASN A 426 6.26 -13.50 -30.59
N ASP A 427 7.20 -13.72 -29.67
CA ASP A 427 8.48 -13.01 -29.70
C ASP A 427 9.60 -13.88 -30.27
N ILE A 428 10.62 -13.23 -30.84
CA ILE A 428 11.87 -13.84 -31.29
C ILE A 428 13.00 -13.29 -30.43
N LEU A 429 13.59 -14.13 -29.59
CA LEU A 429 14.66 -13.74 -28.67
C LEU A 429 15.99 -14.37 -29.11
N ILE A 430 16.94 -13.52 -29.49
CA ILE A 430 18.30 -13.88 -29.92
C ILE A 430 19.27 -13.32 -28.88
N GLY A 431 19.73 -14.15 -27.95
CA GLY A 431 20.72 -13.74 -26.94
C GLY A 431 22.04 -13.32 -27.59
N GLY A 432 22.57 -14.19 -28.45
CA GLY A 432 23.78 -13.91 -29.22
C GLY A 432 25.01 -14.56 -28.61
N LEU A 433 26.08 -13.78 -28.40
CA LEU A 433 27.34 -14.25 -27.80
C LEU A 433 27.41 -13.84 -26.33
N GLY A 434 27.31 -14.79 -25.43
CA GLY A 434 27.40 -14.62 -23.99
C GLY A 434 26.56 -15.68 -23.31
N ASN A 435 26.38 -15.54 -22.00
CA ASN A 435 25.41 -16.37 -21.28
C ASN A 435 24.18 -15.51 -21.00
N ASP A 436 23.12 -15.75 -21.75
CA ASP A 436 21.95 -14.89 -21.75
C ASP A 436 20.80 -15.48 -20.93
N ILE A 437 19.91 -14.62 -20.45
CA ILE A 437 18.64 -15.01 -19.83
C ILE A 437 17.52 -14.58 -20.76
N LEU A 438 16.73 -15.54 -21.23
CA LEU A 438 15.63 -15.34 -22.15
C LEU A 438 14.31 -15.67 -21.45
N VAL A 439 13.35 -14.75 -21.54
CA VAL A 439 12.00 -14.89 -20.98
C VAL A 439 11.02 -14.53 -22.09
N GLY A 440 10.24 -15.51 -22.56
CA GLY A 440 9.29 -15.31 -23.66
C GLY A 440 8.11 -14.45 -23.22
N GLY A 441 7.46 -14.85 -22.13
CA GLY A 441 6.24 -14.23 -21.63
C GLY A 441 4.99 -14.94 -22.16
N SER A 442 3.99 -14.17 -22.57
CA SER A 442 2.71 -14.68 -23.05
C SER A 442 2.71 -14.78 -24.57
N GLY A 443 2.66 -15.99 -25.12
CA GLY A 443 2.45 -16.18 -26.57
C GLY A 443 3.17 -17.42 -27.06
N ASN A 444 3.45 -17.51 -28.36
CA ASN A 444 4.24 -18.60 -28.92
C ASN A 444 5.61 -18.05 -29.31
N ASP A 445 6.60 -18.29 -28.46
CA ASP A 445 7.89 -17.62 -28.57
C ASP A 445 8.93 -18.48 -29.28
N LEU A 446 9.93 -17.82 -29.86
CA LEU A 446 11.08 -18.44 -30.53
C LEU A 446 12.38 -18.02 -29.85
N PHE A 447 13.00 -18.97 -29.15
CA PHE A 447 14.29 -18.76 -28.48
C PHE A 447 15.43 -19.27 -29.37
N VAL A 448 16.35 -18.39 -29.77
CA VAL A 448 17.41 -18.74 -30.72
C VAL A 448 18.69 -19.14 -29.99
N LEU A 449 19.14 -20.38 -30.22
CA LEU A 449 20.41 -20.90 -29.72
C LEU A 449 21.42 -21.07 -30.85
N GLN A 450 22.70 -20.82 -30.55
CA GLN A 450 23.79 -20.95 -31.52
C GLN A 450 25.04 -21.60 -30.94
N ALA A 451 25.82 -22.24 -31.81
CA ALA A 451 27.13 -22.76 -31.45
C ALA A 451 28.08 -21.61 -31.11
N LYS A 452 28.84 -21.74 -30.03
CA LYS A 452 29.74 -20.71 -29.48
C LYS A 452 29.03 -19.43 -29.04
N GLY A 453 27.71 -19.45 -28.88
CA GLY A 453 26.95 -18.38 -28.23
C GLY A 453 27.36 -18.26 -26.78
N GLY A 454 27.34 -19.38 -26.06
CA GLY A 454 27.57 -19.48 -24.63
C GLY A 454 26.50 -20.41 -24.09
N THR A 455 26.14 -20.26 -22.81
CA THR A 455 25.07 -21.06 -22.20
C THR A 455 23.91 -20.17 -21.82
N ASP A 456 22.85 -20.23 -22.62
CA ASP A 456 21.65 -19.44 -22.40
C ASP A 456 20.67 -20.16 -21.46
N ILE A 457 19.91 -19.38 -20.69
CA ILE A 457 18.87 -19.86 -19.79
C ILE A 457 17.54 -19.35 -20.28
N ILE A 458 16.67 -20.26 -20.71
CA ILE A 458 15.29 -19.97 -21.07
C ILE A 458 14.42 -20.27 -19.83
N LYS A 459 13.76 -19.25 -19.28
CA LYS A 459 13.11 -19.35 -17.97
C LYS A 459 11.70 -19.94 -17.98
N ASP A 460 10.97 -19.79 -19.07
CA ASP A 460 9.51 -19.99 -19.12
C ASP A 460 9.03 -20.81 -20.33
N PHE A 461 9.93 -21.56 -20.98
CA PHE A 461 9.60 -22.38 -22.15
C PHE A 461 8.40 -23.31 -21.92
N VAL A 462 7.37 -23.20 -22.77
CA VAL A 462 6.15 -24.00 -22.77
C VAL A 462 6.16 -25.00 -23.93
N ASP A 463 6.25 -26.29 -23.60
CA ASP A 463 6.20 -27.39 -24.58
C ASP A 463 4.90 -27.38 -25.40
N GLY A 464 5.04 -27.56 -26.72
CA GLY A 464 3.95 -27.51 -27.69
C GLY A 464 3.41 -26.11 -28.00
N GLN A 465 3.96 -25.06 -27.37
CA GLN A 465 3.63 -23.65 -27.63
C GLN A 465 4.84 -22.92 -28.22
N ASP A 466 5.98 -22.99 -27.51
CA ASP A 466 7.22 -22.30 -27.88
C ASP A 466 8.12 -23.16 -28.75
N LEU A 467 9.08 -22.52 -29.39
CA LEU A 467 10.07 -23.15 -30.27
C LEU A 467 11.50 -22.72 -29.93
N ILE A 468 12.44 -23.60 -30.25
CA ILE A 468 13.87 -23.35 -30.20
C ILE A 468 14.40 -23.20 -31.63
N GLY A 469 14.87 -22.01 -31.96
CA GLY A 469 15.52 -21.69 -33.22
C GLY A 469 16.98 -22.12 -33.21
N LEU A 470 17.39 -22.98 -34.15
CA LEU A 470 18.77 -23.43 -34.29
C LEU A 470 19.50 -22.61 -35.35
N ALA A 471 20.36 -21.69 -34.92
CA ALA A 471 21.13 -20.83 -35.80
C ALA A 471 22.48 -21.45 -36.21
N GLY A 472 23.15 -20.84 -37.20
CA GLY A 472 24.49 -21.25 -37.63
C GLY A 472 24.56 -22.63 -38.29
N GLY A 473 23.43 -23.12 -38.82
CA GLY A 473 23.35 -24.43 -39.47
C GLY A 473 23.29 -25.62 -38.50
N LEU A 474 23.03 -25.37 -37.21
CA LEU A 474 22.70 -26.42 -36.25
C LEU A 474 21.39 -27.12 -36.65
N THR A 475 21.32 -28.41 -36.34
CA THR A 475 20.15 -29.26 -36.56
C THR A 475 19.88 -30.10 -35.31
N PHE A 476 18.62 -30.49 -35.09
CA PHE A 476 18.23 -31.32 -33.94
C PHE A 476 19.07 -32.60 -33.81
N GLY A 477 19.44 -33.23 -34.93
CA GLY A 477 20.25 -34.44 -34.95
C GLY A 477 21.69 -34.26 -34.45
N GLN A 478 22.15 -33.02 -34.24
CA GLN A 478 23.46 -32.69 -33.66
C GLN A 478 23.38 -32.40 -32.16
N LEU A 479 22.19 -32.51 -31.55
CA LEU A 479 21.96 -32.16 -30.16
C LEU A 479 21.84 -33.40 -29.27
N THR A 480 22.33 -33.25 -28.04
CA THR A 480 22.09 -34.16 -26.92
C THR A 480 21.24 -33.42 -25.89
N ILE A 481 20.04 -33.94 -25.63
CA ILE A 481 19.07 -33.36 -24.69
C ILE A 481 19.00 -34.27 -23.46
N THR A 482 19.23 -33.71 -22.28
CA THR A 482 19.31 -34.47 -21.03
C THR A 482 18.70 -33.72 -19.87
N GLN A 483 18.09 -34.44 -18.92
CA GLN A 483 17.78 -33.87 -17.62
C GLN A 483 19.07 -33.46 -16.90
N GLY A 484 19.06 -32.31 -16.25
CA GLY A 484 20.14 -31.90 -15.37
C GLY A 484 20.22 -32.78 -14.11
N THR A 485 21.24 -32.52 -13.29
CA THR A 485 21.46 -33.24 -12.03
C THR A 485 21.86 -32.26 -10.94
N GLY A 486 21.75 -32.66 -9.67
CA GLY A 486 22.10 -31.79 -8.56
C GLY A 486 21.21 -30.55 -8.53
N VAL A 487 21.81 -29.36 -8.63
CA VAL A 487 21.09 -28.07 -8.63
C VAL A 487 20.24 -27.87 -9.89
N ASP A 488 20.54 -28.59 -10.98
CA ASP A 488 19.81 -28.51 -12.26
C ASP A 488 18.82 -29.67 -12.44
N ILE A 489 18.47 -30.40 -11.38
CA ILE A 489 17.63 -31.61 -11.51
C ILE A 489 16.27 -31.34 -12.16
N ASN A 490 15.75 -30.11 -12.05
CA ASN A 490 14.49 -29.69 -12.66
C ASN A 490 14.66 -29.08 -14.06
N ASN A 491 15.88 -28.97 -14.59
CA ASN A 491 16.17 -28.28 -15.83
C ASN A 491 16.52 -29.27 -16.96
N THR A 492 16.18 -28.91 -18.19
CA THR A 492 16.65 -29.62 -19.39
C THR A 492 17.90 -28.95 -19.94
N LEU A 493 18.93 -29.74 -20.23
CA LEU A 493 20.21 -29.28 -20.76
C LEU A 493 20.34 -29.68 -22.23
N ILE A 494 20.63 -28.70 -23.09
CA ILE A 494 20.79 -28.87 -24.54
C ILE A 494 22.26 -28.70 -24.90
N ARG A 495 22.88 -29.77 -25.40
CA ARG A 495 24.30 -29.76 -25.80
C ARG A 495 24.50 -30.08 -27.26
N ILE A 496 25.58 -29.58 -27.84
CA ILE A 496 26.06 -30.05 -29.14
C ILE A 496 26.80 -31.38 -28.92
N THR A 497 26.34 -32.46 -29.56
CA THR A 497 26.83 -33.83 -29.33
C THR A 497 28.32 -34.00 -29.61
N SER A 498 28.84 -33.34 -30.65
CA SER A 498 30.23 -33.52 -31.10
C SER A 498 31.25 -32.80 -30.22
N THR A 499 30.86 -31.70 -29.58
CA THR A 499 31.74 -30.86 -28.75
C THR A 499 31.44 -30.96 -27.26
N ASN A 500 30.29 -31.52 -26.89
CA ASN A 500 29.73 -31.49 -25.54
C ASN A 500 29.53 -30.06 -24.99
N GLU A 501 29.45 -29.08 -25.88
CA GLU A 501 29.17 -27.68 -25.55
C GLU A 501 27.72 -27.54 -25.09
N LEU A 502 27.51 -26.90 -23.93
CA LEU A 502 26.18 -26.59 -23.40
C LEU A 502 25.73 -25.25 -23.98
N ILE A 503 24.69 -25.28 -24.81
CA ILE A 503 24.19 -24.09 -25.52
C ILE A 503 22.90 -23.55 -24.93
N GLY A 504 22.15 -24.35 -24.18
CA GLY A 504 20.89 -23.91 -23.58
C GLY A 504 20.46 -24.73 -22.38
N ILE A 505 19.78 -24.07 -21.46
CA ILE A 505 19.12 -24.62 -20.29
C ILE A 505 17.65 -24.20 -20.33
N LEU A 506 16.74 -25.16 -20.37
CA LEU A 506 15.31 -24.89 -20.17
C LEU A 506 14.98 -25.06 -18.70
N ASN A 507 14.67 -23.96 -18.02
CA ASN A 507 14.41 -23.96 -16.58
C ASN A 507 13.07 -24.63 -16.27
N GLY A 508 13.06 -25.56 -15.31
CA GLY A 508 11.82 -26.22 -14.89
C GLY A 508 11.18 -27.18 -15.92
N VAL A 509 11.79 -27.37 -17.09
CA VAL A 509 11.27 -28.24 -18.16
C VAL A 509 11.86 -29.64 -18.04
N VAL A 510 10.99 -30.65 -18.18
CA VAL A 510 11.39 -32.07 -18.15
C VAL A 510 11.86 -32.52 -19.53
N SER A 511 13.08 -33.05 -19.60
CA SER A 511 13.76 -33.39 -20.85
C SER A 511 13.05 -34.43 -21.71
N SER A 512 12.21 -35.30 -21.12
CA SER A 512 11.42 -36.28 -21.87
C SER A 512 10.27 -35.69 -22.66
N ASN A 513 9.89 -34.44 -22.38
CA ASN A 513 8.85 -33.73 -23.12
C ASN A 513 9.41 -33.12 -24.41
N ILE A 514 10.71 -32.84 -24.44
CA ILE A 514 11.35 -32.19 -25.57
C ILE A 514 11.60 -33.17 -26.71
N THR A 515 11.08 -32.86 -27.89
CA THR A 515 11.20 -33.64 -29.11
C THR A 515 11.65 -32.77 -30.29
N VAL A 516 11.76 -33.37 -31.48
CA VAL A 516 12.13 -32.65 -32.70
C VAL A 516 11.10 -31.59 -33.12
N SER A 517 9.84 -31.69 -32.67
CA SER A 517 8.80 -30.68 -32.97
C SER A 517 9.10 -29.32 -32.38
N ASP A 518 9.90 -29.28 -31.32
CA ASP A 518 10.14 -28.08 -30.53
C ASP A 518 11.33 -27.29 -31.08
N PHE A 519 11.90 -27.74 -32.21
CA PHE A 519 13.04 -27.14 -32.85
C PHE A 519 12.73 -26.76 -34.29
N THR A 520 13.23 -25.61 -34.69
CA THR A 520 13.18 -25.14 -36.07
C THR A 520 14.55 -24.63 -36.52
N ALA A 521 14.81 -24.66 -37.83
CA ALA A 521 16.01 -24.01 -38.36
C ALA A 521 15.82 -22.49 -38.32
N PHE A 522 16.85 -21.76 -37.87
CA PHE A 522 16.87 -20.30 -37.87
C PHE A 522 17.96 -19.81 -38.81
N THR A 523 17.60 -18.92 -39.76
CA THR A 523 18.47 -18.48 -40.86
C THR A 523 18.57 -16.98 -40.98
#